data_AF-A0A1V6QXA2-F1
#
_entry.id   AF-A0A1V6QXA2-F1
#
_cell.length_a   1.000
_cell.length_b   1.000
_cell.length_c   1.000
_cell.angle_alpha   90.00
_cell.angle_beta   90.00
_cell.angle_gamma   90.00
#
_symmetry.space_group_name_H-M   'P 1'
#
loop_
_entity.id
_entity.type
_entity.pdbx_description
1 polymer ?
#
loop_
_entity_poly.entity_id
_entity_poly.type
_entity_poly.pdbx_seq_one_letter_code
_entity_poly.pdbx_strand_id
1 'polypeptide(L)'
;MGKSRVRRLLSYPQSLLSRQRYYGVTDDHQESQTELGEIRAQPSAFSVSSLSSFSTIPQESHSSVAKPAPVAENDTLLELREGDEEATTATRAGISNPILRTRTAAWIDGVYLCARAGAFILLMNLVLVSIAAGLASRYPENGSYSNTAVVYQGSCGLTKRWNTALHLIINVLSTCILAASNYCTQTLVAPTRKEVDAHHAQRKSLDIGSASVNNLLVIGRDRLALWVILMLTATPFHLMYNSMIFESLSINQFDVVVGPYDLDSSNIWNLTTPALDKCFSGPQSTQYIQLSWHDFASHIARGNYERISTEQCTETSQISHPGIRGIVALADNLTVSDGGDTSILLTGITTSIDQRRPYVSDGTPLSATPFANETAGLDSNITCQSDDIFSYYEPDAMTSLGVKRYSITGCLAIKAPEHCQLLYSPPICIVIMLAGCAKVAAMFLAARIGRGRSPPLLTVGDAVASFLTNPDPTTKGLCWLTAADVHKDQWKYVNRTGGFTAIPQNSQDGSITYKRLSKRKFWMRAASGWRWTATLFM
;
A
#
# COMPACT_ATOMS: atom_id res chain seq x y z
N MET A 1 -12.57 33.08 -40.99
CA MET A 1 -11.62 31.98 -40.68
C MET A 1 -10.44 32.55 -39.91
N GLY A 2 -10.55 32.58 -38.58
CA GLY A 2 -9.54 33.16 -37.68
C GLY A 2 -8.70 32.07 -37.02
N LYS A 3 -7.38 32.22 -37.00
CA LYS A 3 -6.47 31.45 -36.15
C LYS A 3 -5.89 32.38 -35.09
N SER A 4 -6.54 32.38 -33.92
CA SER A 4 -6.10 33.06 -32.71
C SER A 4 -4.86 32.36 -32.12
N ARG A 5 -3.82 33.15 -31.87
CA ARG A 5 -2.68 32.82 -31.00
C ARG A 5 -3.17 32.83 -29.55
N VAL A 6 -3.12 31.68 -28.87
CA VAL A 6 -3.28 31.63 -27.41
C VAL A 6 -1.91 31.38 -26.77
N ARG A 7 -1.43 32.44 -26.10
CA ARG A 7 -0.31 32.43 -25.15
C ARG A 7 -0.68 31.53 -23.96
N ARG A 8 0.20 30.61 -23.56
CA ARG A 8 0.14 30.00 -22.22
C ARG A 8 0.97 30.85 -21.27
N LEU A 9 0.27 31.52 -20.35
CA LEU A 9 0.80 32.09 -19.12
C LEU A 9 1.06 30.95 -18.14
N LEU A 10 2.31 30.73 -17.77
CA LEU A 10 2.66 30.18 -16.46
C LEU A 10 3.91 30.91 -15.97
N SER A 11 3.63 31.95 -15.20
CA SER A 11 4.53 32.68 -14.33
C SER A 11 5.03 31.76 -13.22
N TYR A 12 6.35 31.52 -13.17
CA TYR A 12 7.04 31.01 -11.99
C TYR A 12 7.76 32.19 -11.31
N PRO A 13 7.59 32.42 -10.00
CA PRO A 13 8.39 33.42 -9.30
C PRO A 13 9.82 32.90 -9.11
N GLN A 14 10.80 33.67 -9.59
CA GLN A 14 12.21 33.55 -9.25
C GLN A 14 12.55 34.49 -8.08
N SER A 15 13.61 34.14 -7.36
CA SER A 15 14.25 34.81 -6.20
C SER A 15 13.57 34.47 -4.87
N LEU A 16 14.27 34.13 -3.79
CA LEU A 16 15.54 34.65 -3.30
C LEU A 16 16.30 33.54 -2.55
N LEU A 17 17.56 33.28 -2.90
CA LEU A 17 18.54 32.80 -1.92
C LEU A 17 19.92 33.29 -2.34
N SER A 18 20.52 33.96 -1.38
CA SER A 18 21.72 34.77 -1.47
C SER A 18 22.93 34.00 -1.99
N ARG A 19 23.77 34.73 -2.70
CA ARG A 19 24.97 34.33 -3.41
C ARG A 19 26.15 34.41 -2.44
N GLN A 20 26.74 33.28 -2.05
CA GLN A 20 28.05 33.29 -1.39
C GLN A 20 29.09 32.65 -2.32
N ARG A 21 29.93 33.50 -2.92
CA ARG A 21 31.16 33.08 -3.62
C ARG A 21 32.20 32.76 -2.55
N TYR A 22 32.80 31.59 -2.60
CA TYR A 22 34.07 31.32 -1.92
C TYR A 22 35.20 31.44 -2.94
N TYR A 23 36.11 32.38 -2.69
CA TYR A 23 37.49 32.42 -3.21
C TYR A 23 38.42 32.05 -2.05
N GLY A 24 39.48 31.32 -2.34
CA GLY A 24 40.43 30.81 -1.34
C GLY A 24 41.37 31.87 -0.77
N VAL A 25 41.71 31.65 0.51
CA VAL A 25 42.97 31.84 1.25
C VAL A 25 43.78 33.12 1.03
N THR A 26 43.95 33.90 2.12
CA THR A 26 45.24 34.43 2.61
C THR A 26 45.09 34.93 4.06
N ASP A 27 46.24 34.99 4.74
CA ASP A 27 46.52 34.98 6.17
C ASP A 27 46.10 36.17 7.05
N ASP A 28 46.18 35.86 8.36
CA ASP A 28 46.55 36.69 9.52
C ASP A 28 45.51 37.31 10.48
N HIS A 29 45.66 36.85 11.74
CA HIS A 29 45.47 37.48 13.04
C HIS A 29 44.14 38.13 13.46
N GLN A 30 43.54 37.48 14.48
CA GLN A 30 43.30 38.00 15.85
C GLN A 30 41.86 37.87 16.40
N GLU A 31 41.81 37.20 17.56
CA GLU A 31 40.82 37.12 18.64
C GLU A 31 39.47 37.87 18.51
N SER A 32 38.37 37.16 18.75
CA SER A 32 37.59 37.33 19.99
C SER A 32 36.36 36.41 20.02
N GLN A 33 36.16 35.84 21.20
CA GLN A 33 35.00 35.12 21.73
C GLN A 33 33.67 35.83 21.44
N THR A 34 32.57 35.10 21.23
CA THR A 34 31.56 34.79 22.28
C THR A 34 30.39 33.95 21.74
N GLU A 35 29.85 33.17 22.67
CA GLU A 35 28.75 32.19 22.63
C GLU A 35 27.43 32.70 22.03
N LEU A 36 26.74 31.90 21.22
CA LEU A 36 25.73 30.89 21.60
C LEU A 36 24.49 31.49 22.30
N GLY A 37 23.44 31.70 21.51
CA GLY A 37 22.07 31.96 21.95
C GLY A 37 21.12 31.03 21.21
N GLU A 38 20.78 29.93 21.87
CA GLU A 38 19.89 28.86 21.45
C GLU A 38 18.42 29.32 21.46
N ILE A 39 17.69 29.18 20.34
CA ILE A 39 16.23 29.02 20.37
C ILE A 39 15.86 27.78 19.55
N ARG A 40 15.36 26.81 20.30
CA ARG A 40 14.84 25.51 19.92
C ARG A 40 13.50 25.64 19.18
N ALA A 41 13.43 25.04 17.99
CA ALA A 41 12.17 24.58 17.41
C ALA A 41 12.42 23.21 16.75
N GLN A 42 11.71 22.19 17.23
CA GLN A 42 11.75 20.83 16.70
C GLN A 42 11.22 20.74 15.26
N PRO A 43 11.77 19.85 14.42
CA PRO A 43 11.08 19.35 13.24
C PRO A 43 10.60 17.90 13.40
N SER A 44 9.37 17.71 12.96
CA SER A 44 8.70 16.46 12.62
C SER A 44 9.57 15.50 11.81
N ALA A 45 9.52 14.24 12.21
CA ALA A 45 10.17 13.09 11.60
C ALA A 45 9.63 12.78 10.20
N PHE A 46 10.54 12.55 9.25
CA PHE A 46 10.59 11.41 8.30
C PHE A 46 11.73 11.71 7.31
N SER A 47 12.95 11.28 7.65
CA SER A 47 14.11 11.31 6.75
C SER A 47 14.47 9.89 6.32
N VAL A 48 14.42 9.65 5.02
CA VAL A 48 14.68 8.36 4.34
C VAL A 48 16.19 8.10 4.21
N SER A 49 16.92 8.21 5.33
CA SER A 49 18.38 7.99 5.37
C SER A 49 18.83 6.93 6.38
N SER A 50 17.91 6.19 7.01
CA SER A 50 18.23 5.26 8.10
C SER A 50 18.24 3.76 7.73
N LEU A 51 18.40 3.37 6.46
CA LEU A 51 18.38 1.94 6.07
C LEU A 51 19.65 1.42 5.38
N SER A 52 20.80 2.10 5.53
CA SER A 52 22.09 1.58 5.04
C SER A 52 23.08 1.17 6.15
N SER A 53 22.62 0.98 7.39
CA SER A 53 23.50 0.65 8.51
C SER A 53 23.13 -0.68 9.16
N PHE A 54 23.42 -1.80 8.49
CA PHE A 54 23.63 -3.09 9.14
C PHE A 54 24.70 -3.87 8.36
N SER A 55 25.95 -3.59 8.68
CA SER A 55 27.07 -4.54 8.61
C SER A 55 28.24 -3.92 9.36
N THR A 56 28.29 -4.16 10.67
CA THR A 56 29.48 -3.91 11.49
C THR A 56 29.87 -5.27 12.04
N ILE A 57 30.90 -5.88 11.48
CA ILE A 57 31.60 -7.01 12.10
C ILE A 57 32.75 -6.41 12.92
N PRO A 58 32.97 -6.85 14.17
CA PRO A 58 34.00 -6.28 15.04
C PRO A 58 35.41 -6.58 14.53
N GLN A 59 36.28 -5.57 14.59
CA GLN A 59 37.71 -5.69 14.32
C GLN A 59 38.42 -5.88 15.68
N GLU A 60 38.93 -7.09 15.94
CA GLU A 60 39.86 -7.33 17.04
C GLU A 60 41.22 -6.67 16.75
N SER A 61 41.80 -6.16 17.83
CA SER A 61 42.94 -5.27 17.93
C SER A 61 44.28 -5.90 17.56
N HIS A 62 45.06 -5.24 16.69
CA HIS A 62 46.51 -5.39 16.66
C HIS A 62 47.18 -4.20 17.38
N SER A 63 47.94 -4.53 18.42
CA SER A 63 48.76 -3.63 19.24
C SER A 63 50.06 -3.22 18.54
N SER A 64 50.46 -1.98 18.85
CA SER A 64 51.83 -1.41 18.85
C SER A 64 52.57 -1.20 17.52
N VAL A 65 52.47 0.03 17.03
CA VAL A 65 53.48 0.68 16.16
C VAL A 65 54.60 1.23 17.04
N ALA A 66 55.85 0.85 16.74
CA ALA A 66 57.04 1.51 17.23
C ALA A 66 57.43 2.69 16.30
N LYS A 67 57.90 3.77 16.93
CA LYS A 67 58.37 5.04 16.36
C LYS A 67 59.55 4.87 15.38
N PRO A 68 59.64 5.61 14.26
CA PRO A 68 60.90 5.77 13.55
C PRO A 68 61.65 7.03 14.01
N ALA A 69 62.98 6.92 14.10
CA ALA A 69 63.94 8.03 14.25
C ALA A 69 64.39 8.53 12.85
N PRO A 70 64.93 9.76 12.71
CA PRO A 70 65.19 10.41 11.43
C PRO A 70 66.65 10.24 10.94
N VAL A 71 66.96 10.86 9.78
CA VAL A 71 68.28 11.06 9.11
C VAL A 71 68.57 9.99 8.03
N ALA A 72 69.05 10.25 6.80
CA ALA A 72 69.63 11.42 6.12
C ALA A 72 69.33 11.39 4.60
N GLU A 73 69.45 12.58 4.01
CA GLU A 73 69.55 12.93 2.59
C GLU A 73 70.80 12.34 1.94
N ASN A 74 70.71 11.93 0.66
CA ASN A 74 71.80 12.01 -0.33
C ASN A 74 71.29 11.69 -1.73
N ASP A 75 71.40 12.67 -2.62
CA ASP A 75 71.25 12.56 -4.07
C ASP A 75 72.40 11.74 -4.69
N THR A 76 72.09 10.89 -5.67
CA THR A 76 73.02 10.58 -6.76
C THR A 76 72.26 10.04 -7.97
N LEU A 77 72.61 10.61 -9.13
CA LEU A 77 72.06 10.37 -10.46
C LEU A 77 73.10 9.53 -11.22
N LEU A 78 72.73 8.34 -11.76
CA LEU A 78 73.08 7.84 -13.10
C LEU A 78 72.86 6.32 -13.32
N GLU A 79 72.35 6.05 -14.53
CA GLU A 79 72.51 4.90 -15.43
C GLU A 79 71.67 3.62 -15.32
N LEU A 80 71.10 3.28 -16.48
CA LEU A 80 70.36 2.08 -16.83
C LEU A 80 71.21 0.81 -16.66
N ARG A 81 70.57 -0.27 -16.19
CA ARG A 81 70.92 -1.63 -16.61
C ARG A 81 69.69 -2.52 -16.65
N GLU A 82 69.45 -3.11 -17.82
CA GLU A 82 68.49 -4.19 -18.06
C GLU A 82 68.73 -5.37 -17.11
N GLY A 83 67.64 -5.94 -16.58
CA GLY A 83 67.67 -7.18 -15.81
C GLY A 83 66.41 -7.37 -14.98
N ASP A 84 65.64 -8.41 -15.30
CA ASP A 84 64.63 -9.08 -14.47
C ASP A 84 63.17 -8.55 -14.50
N GLU A 85 62.58 -8.49 -15.70
CA GLU A 85 61.12 -8.63 -15.89
C GLU A 85 60.68 -10.11 -15.77
N GLU A 86 60.73 -10.72 -14.59
CA GLU A 86 59.99 -12.00 -14.39
C GLU A 86 59.50 -12.31 -12.97
N ALA A 87 59.74 -11.43 -11.99
CA ALA A 87 59.33 -11.67 -10.59
C ALA A 87 58.13 -10.82 -10.11
N THR A 88 57.75 -9.76 -10.82
CA THR A 88 56.70 -8.80 -10.41
C THR A 88 55.31 -9.10 -10.97
N THR A 89 55.20 -9.89 -12.04
CA THR A 89 53.93 -10.34 -12.64
C THR A 89 53.29 -11.50 -11.87
N ALA A 90 54.09 -12.44 -11.33
CA ALA A 90 53.59 -13.58 -10.57
C ALA A 90 52.96 -13.18 -9.22
N THR A 91 53.58 -12.24 -8.51
CA THR A 91 53.13 -11.79 -7.19
C THR A 91 51.86 -10.93 -7.27
N ARG A 92 51.69 -10.15 -8.36
CA ARG A 92 50.48 -9.35 -8.63
C ARG A 92 49.30 -10.21 -9.13
N ALA A 93 49.58 -11.29 -9.86
CA ALA A 93 48.59 -12.28 -10.25
C ALA A 93 48.06 -13.10 -9.05
N GLY A 94 48.91 -13.35 -8.05
CA GLY A 94 48.53 -14.08 -6.83
C GLY A 94 47.61 -13.33 -5.86
N ILE A 95 47.65 -11.99 -5.84
CA ILE A 95 46.83 -11.15 -4.93
C ILE A 95 45.53 -10.67 -5.60
N SER A 96 45.53 -10.51 -6.93
CA SER A 96 44.32 -10.17 -7.69
C SER A 96 43.34 -11.34 -7.82
N ASN A 97 43.85 -12.57 -7.95
CA ASN A 97 43.03 -13.79 -8.01
C ASN A 97 42.15 -14.06 -6.78
N PRO A 98 42.62 -13.97 -5.52
CA PRO A 98 41.78 -14.19 -4.35
C PRO A 98 40.72 -13.11 -4.19
N ILE A 99 41.04 -11.83 -4.43
CA ILE A 99 40.09 -10.71 -4.34
C ILE A 99 39.00 -10.81 -5.44
N LEU A 100 39.39 -11.17 -6.65
CA LEU A 100 38.46 -11.41 -7.76
C LEU A 100 37.57 -12.61 -7.45
N ARG A 101 38.14 -13.71 -6.93
CA ARG A 101 37.42 -14.95 -6.57
C ARG A 101 36.44 -14.73 -5.41
N THR A 102 36.81 -13.97 -4.38
CA THR A 102 35.90 -13.59 -3.29
C THR A 102 34.74 -12.71 -3.77
N ARG A 103 34.98 -11.79 -4.72
CA ARG A 103 33.93 -10.94 -5.31
C ARG A 103 33.02 -11.73 -6.27
N THR A 104 33.57 -12.72 -6.99
CA THR A 104 32.79 -13.58 -7.90
C THR A 104 31.78 -14.46 -7.17
N ALA A 105 32.03 -14.83 -5.90
CA ALA A 105 31.11 -15.59 -5.08
C ALA A 105 30.07 -14.71 -4.37
N ALA A 106 30.47 -13.51 -3.93
CA ALA A 106 29.62 -12.67 -3.09
C ALA A 106 28.30 -12.20 -3.75
N TRP A 107 28.31 -11.87 -5.04
CA TRP A 107 27.09 -11.38 -5.71
C TRP A 107 26.02 -12.45 -5.87
N ILE A 108 26.44 -13.70 -6.16
CA ILE A 108 25.52 -14.81 -6.35
C ILE A 108 24.94 -15.29 -5.01
N ASP A 109 25.72 -15.20 -3.93
CA ASP A 109 25.26 -15.44 -2.57
C ASP A 109 24.12 -14.48 -2.20
N GLY A 110 24.20 -13.22 -2.64
CA GLY A 110 23.10 -12.26 -2.51
C GLY A 110 21.81 -12.71 -3.22
N VAL A 111 21.91 -13.28 -4.42
CA VAL A 111 20.74 -13.80 -5.16
C VAL A 111 20.13 -15.00 -4.43
N TYR A 112 20.96 -15.89 -3.88
CA TYR A 112 20.50 -17.01 -3.05
C TYR A 112 19.84 -16.53 -1.75
N LEU A 113 20.35 -15.48 -1.12
CA LEU A 113 19.74 -14.87 0.06
C LEU A 113 18.35 -14.33 -0.27
N CYS A 114 18.20 -13.60 -1.38
CA CYS A 114 16.91 -13.13 -1.87
C CYS A 114 15.94 -14.28 -2.16
N ALA A 115 16.40 -15.35 -2.80
CA ALA A 115 15.58 -16.53 -3.08
C ALA A 115 15.11 -17.24 -1.79
N ARG A 116 16.00 -17.39 -0.80
CA ARG A 116 15.68 -17.98 0.51
C ARG A 116 14.70 -17.12 1.30
N ALA A 117 14.91 -15.80 1.31
CA ALA A 117 13.99 -14.85 1.93
C ALA A 117 12.61 -14.92 1.27
N GLY A 118 12.57 -14.99 -0.08
CA GLY A 118 11.33 -15.16 -0.82
C GLY A 118 10.61 -16.47 -0.50
N ALA A 119 11.34 -17.58 -0.40
CA ALA A 119 10.78 -18.87 0.00
C ALA A 119 10.23 -18.84 1.43
N PHE A 120 10.91 -18.16 2.36
CA PHE A 120 10.42 -17.96 3.73
C PHE A 120 9.11 -17.14 3.75
N ILE A 121 9.04 -16.04 2.99
CA ILE A 121 7.81 -15.23 2.87
C ILE A 121 6.67 -16.06 2.27
N LEU A 122 6.94 -16.86 1.23
CA LEU A 122 5.94 -17.75 0.64
C LEU A 122 5.42 -18.79 1.66
N LEU A 123 6.31 -19.35 2.48
CA LEU A 123 5.95 -20.28 3.55
C LEU A 123 5.08 -19.59 4.61
N MET A 124 5.46 -18.38 5.04
CA MET A 124 4.65 -17.59 5.97
C MET A 124 3.26 -17.30 5.40
N ASN A 125 3.16 -16.95 4.12
CA ASN A 125 1.87 -16.73 3.46
C ASN A 125 1.02 -17.99 3.39
N LEU A 126 1.64 -19.13 3.08
CA LEU A 126 0.96 -20.42 3.12
C LEU A 126 0.39 -20.69 4.52
N VAL A 127 1.19 -20.51 5.58
CA VAL A 127 0.75 -20.70 6.96
C VAL A 127 -0.40 -19.76 7.31
N LEU A 128 -0.31 -18.47 6.99
CA LEU A 128 -1.37 -17.49 7.25
C LEU A 128 -2.68 -17.83 6.53
N VAL A 129 -2.59 -18.22 5.25
CA VAL A 129 -3.76 -18.63 4.45
C VAL A 129 -4.36 -19.94 4.99
N SER A 130 -3.54 -20.92 5.38
CA SER A 130 -4.01 -22.16 5.99
C SER A 130 -4.70 -21.91 7.32
N ILE A 131 -4.17 -21.02 8.17
CA ILE A 131 -4.82 -20.61 9.42
C ILE A 131 -6.16 -19.92 9.12
N ALA A 132 -6.19 -18.98 8.17
CA ALA A 132 -7.41 -18.28 7.78
C ALA A 132 -8.47 -19.26 7.25
N ALA A 133 -8.10 -20.22 6.40
CA ALA A 133 -8.99 -21.26 5.90
C ALA A 133 -9.50 -22.19 7.02
N GLY A 134 -8.63 -22.58 7.96
CA GLY A 134 -9.00 -23.40 9.11
C GLY A 134 -9.87 -22.67 10.14
N LEU A 135 -9.78 -21.36 10.24
CA LEU A 135 -10.71 -20.54 11.02
C LEU A 135 -12.04 -20.35 10.29
N ALA A 136 -11.99 -20.13 8.97
CA ALA A 136 -13.17 -19.93 8.15
C ALA A 136 -14.05 -21.19 8.04
N SER A 137 -13.47 -22.39 8.16
CA SER A 137 -14.23 -23.64 8.17
C SER A 137 -15.14 -23.80 9.39
N ARG A 138 -14.99 -22.96 10.43
CA ARG A 138 -15.88 -22.95 11.60
C ARG A 138 -17.24 -22.30 11.32
N TYR A 139 -17.36 -21.54 10.24
CA TYR A 139 -18.58 -20.82 9.89
C TYR A 139 -19.29 -21.55 8.73
N PRO A 140 -20.40 -22.25 8.98
CA PRO A 140 -21.10 -23.04 7.96
C PRO A 140 -21.73 -22.19 6.86
N GLU A 141 -21.93 -20.89 7.10
CA GLU A 141 -22.43 -19.91 6.13
C GLU A 141 -21.40 -19.57 5.03
N ASN A 142 -20.12 -19.92 5.25
CA ASN A 142 -19.11 -19.78 4.22
C ASN A 142 -19.32 -20.85 3.14
N GLY A 143 -19.91 -20.45 2.01
CA GLY A 143 -20.04 -21.31 0.85
C GLY A 143 -18.68 -21.76 0.30
N SER A 144 -18.60 -23.00 -0.22
CA SER A 144 -17.35 -23.59 -0.73
C SER A 144 -16.70 -22.81 -1.89
N TYR A 145 -17.43 -21.89 -2.53
CA TYR A 145 -16.99 -21.05 -3.66
C TYR A 145 -17.26 -19.55 -3.44
N SER A 146 -17.37 -19.10 -2.20
CA SER A 146 -17.59 -17.67 -1.96
C SER A 146 -16.34 -16.85 -2.31
N ASN A 147 -16.55 -15.66 -2.89
CA ASN A 147 -15.46 -14.70 -3.18
C ASN A 147 -14.82 -14.16 -1.89
N THR A 148 -15.53 -14.29 -0.77
CA THR A 148 -15.19 -13.78 0.55
C THR A 148 -15.60 -14.81 1.60
N ALA A 149 -14.78 -15.02 2.61
CA ALA A 149 -15.08 -15.94 3.70
C ALA A 149 -14.80 -15.28 5.06
N VAL A 150 -15.70 -15.51 6.02
CA VAL A 150 -15.59 -14.99 7.39
C VAL A 150 -14.54 -15.79 8.15
N VAL A 151 -13.52 -15.11 8.69
CA VAL A 151 -12.46 -15.69 9.53
C VAL A 151 -12.77 -15.51 11.01
N TYR A 152 -13.36 -14.38 11.36
CA TYR A 152 -13.73 -14.05 12.72
C TYR A 152 -15.02 -13.22 12.72
N GLN A 153 -15.94 -13.51 13.63
CA GLN A 153 -17.12 -12.71 13.90
C GLN A 153 -17.22 -12.46 15.40
N GLY A 154 -17.33 -11.19 15.80
CA GLY A 154 -17.40 -10.83 17.21
C GLY A 154 -17.20 -9.33 17.43
N SER A 155 -16.43 -8.98 18.47
CA SER A 155 -16.22 -7.59 18.87
C SER A 155 -15.46 -6.78 17.82
N CYS A 156 -15.99 -5.62 17.45
CA CYS A 156 -15.37 -4.67 16.53
C CYS A 156 -13.98 -4.18 16.97
N GLY A 157 -13.77 -3.98 18.28
CA GLY A 157 -12.45 -3.58 18.80
C GLY A 157 -11.35 -4.62 18.49
N LEU A 158 -11.67 -5.92 18.56
CA LEU A 158 -10.72 -6.98 18.25
C LEU A 158 -10.50 -7.11 16.73
N THR A 159 -11.59 -7.07 15.95
CA THR A 159 -11.55 -7.10 14.48
C THR A 159 -10.66 -5.98 13.93
N LYS A 160 -10.88 -4.75 14.39
CA LYS A 160 -10.09 -3.58 13.97
C LYS A 160 -8.60 -3.70 14.29
N ARG A 161 -8.26 -4.21 15.48
CA ARG A 161 -6.86 -4.45 15.88
C ARG A 161 -6.19 -5.48 14.98
N TRP A 162 -6.85 -6.61 14.74
CA TRP A 162 -6.32 -7.65 13.85
C TRP A 162 -6.22 -7.19 12.40
N ASN A 163 -7.24 -6.51 11.88
CA ASN A 163 -7.22 -5.94 10.54
C ASN A 163 -5.99 -5.02 10.36
N THR A 164 -5.77 -4.11 11.32
CA THR A 164 -4.60 -3.21 11.31
C THR A 164 -3.28 -3.98 11.39
N ALA A 165 -3.17 -4.95 12.30
CA ALA A 165 -1.95 -5.74 12.48
C ALA A 165 -1.61 -6.57 11.23
N LEU A 166 -2.62 -7.19 10.62
CA LEU A 166 -2.45 -8.02 9.42
C LEU A 166 -2.05 -7.16 8.22
N HIS A 167 -2.64 -5.97 8.04
CA HIS A 167 -2.18 -5.03 7.00
C HIS A 167 -0.75 -4.55 7.23
N LEU A 168 -0.32 -4.33 8.47
CA LEU A 168 1.08 -3.97 8.75
C LEU A 168 2.03 -5.10 8.34
N ILE A 169 1.73 -6.35 8.72
CA ILE A 169 2.51 -7.53 8.33
C ILE A 169 2.56 -7.66 6.81
N ILE A 170 1.41 -7.56 6.14
CA ILE A 170 1.30 -7.63 4.67
C ILE A 170 2.19 -6.59 4.00
N ASN A 171 2.16 -5.34 4.44
CA ASN A 171 2.96 -4.28 3.85
C ASN A 171 4.47 -4.49 4.07
N VAL A 172 4.89 -4.99 5.24
CA VAL A 172 6.29 -5.34 5.50
C VAL A 172 6.74 -6.48 4.58
N LEU A 173 5.99 -7.58 4.55
CA LEU A 173 6.30 -8.74 3.71
C LEU A 173 6.34 -8.37 2.21
N SER A 174 5.37 -7.56 1.77
CA SER A 174 5.31 -7.04 0.39
C SER A 174 6.53 -6.19 0.04
N THR A 175 6.96 -5.33 0.95
CA THR A 175 8.15 -4.49 0.74
C THR A 175 9.42 -5.33 0.66
N CYS A 176 9.58 -6.31 1.57
CA CYS A 176 10.74 -7.21 1.57
C CYS A 176 10.83 -8.05 0.29
N ILE A 177 9.72 -8.65 -0.17
CA ILE A 177 9.73 -9.44 -1.41
C ILE A 177 9.96 -8.57 -2.63
N LEU A 178 9.48 -7.32 -2.64
CA LEU A 178 9.73 -6.38 -3.74
C LEU A 178 11.21 -5.99 -3.78
N ALA A 179 11.83 -5.70 -2.64
CA ALA A 179 13.25 -5.41 -2.55
C ALA A 179 14.12 -6.59 -3.04
N ALA A 180 13.80 -7.81 -2.59
CA ALA A 180 14.47 -9.03 -3.04
C ALA A 180 14.28 -9.26 -4.55
N SER A 181 13.07 -9.05 -5.06
CA SER A 181 12.76 -9.17 -6.49
C SER A 181 13.53 -8.14 -7.31
N ASN A 182 13.60 -6.89 -6.85
CA ASN A 182 14.34 -5.83 -7.52
C ASN A 182 15.84 -6.16 -7.62
N TYR A 183 16.45 -6.64 -6.54
CA TYR A 183 17.85 -7.08 -6.56
C TYR A 183 18.08 -8.18 -7.61
N CYS A 184 17.28 -9.26 -7.60
CA CYS A 184 17.36 -10.34 -8.59
C CYS A 184 17.20 -9.82 -10.03
N THR A 185 16.20 -8.98 -10.26
CA THR A 185 15.93 -8.33 -11.55
C THR A 185 17.13 -7.51 -12.03
N GLN A 186 17.79 -6.74 -11.16
CA GLN A 186 19.01 -5.99 -11.50
C GLN A 186 20.17 -6.91 -11.88
N THR A 187 20.37 -8.02 -11.17
CA THR A 187 21.43 -8.99 -11.51
C THR A 187 21.23 -9.66 -12.86
N LEU A 188 19.97 -9.86 -13.29
CA LEU A 188 19.63 -10.44 -14.59
C LEU A 188 19.95 -9.49 -15.75
N VAL A 189 19.73 -8.18 -15.58
CA VAL A 189 19.95 -7.15 -16.61
C VAL A 189 21.39 -6.65 -16.68
N ALA A 190 22.10 -6.67 -15.55
CA ALA A 190 23.47 -6.17 -15.47
C ALA A 190 24.38 -6.92 -16.46
N PRO A 191 25.14 -6.23 -17.32
CA PRO A 191 25.99 -6.87 -18.32
C PRO A 191 27.28 -7.42 -17.69
N THR A 192 27.85 -8.46 -18.28
CA THR A 192 29.19 -8.96 -17.94
C THR A 192 30.26 -8.19 -18.69
N ARG A 193 31.50 -8.31 -18.22
CA ARG A 193 32.64 -7.69 -18.92
C ARG A 193 32.74 -8.12 -20.40
N LYS A 194 32.56 -9.41 -20.67
CA LYS A 194 32.60 -9.97 -22.03
C LYS A 194 31.51 -9.37 -22.94
N GLU A 195 30.30 -9.18 -22.40
CA GLU A 195 29.19 -8.59 -23.15
C GLU A 195 29.46 -7.10 -23.46
N VAL A 196 30.05 -6.37 -22.51
CA VAL A 196 30.47 -4.98 -22.73
C VAL A 196 31.55 -4.89 -23.81
N ASP A 197 32.61 -5.69 -23.72
CA ASP A 197 33.71 -5.69 -24.70
C ASP A 197 33.20 -6.02 -26.11
N ALA A 198 32.27 -6.98 -26.24
CA ALA A 198 31.66 -7.35 -27.52
C ALA A 198 30.82 -6.20 -28.12
N HIS A 199 30.12 -5.42 -27.29
CA HIS A 199 29.38 -4.24 -27.75
C HIS A 199 30.31 -3.08 -28.11
N HIS A 200 31.35 -2.87 -27.32
CA HIS A 200 32.36 -1.84 -27.56
C HIS A 200 33.13 -2.10 -28.86
N ALA A 201 33.40 -3.37 -29.21
CA ALA A 201 33.96 -3.74 -30.52
C ALA A 201 33.07 -3.31 -31.70
N GLN A 202 31.75 -3.24 -31.50
CA GLN A 202 30.78 -2.74 -32.47
C GLN A 202 30.50 -1.23 -32.34
N ARG A 203 31.25 -0.51 -31.49
CA ARG A 203 31.06 0.91 -31.16
C ARG A 203 29.68 1.21 -30.56
N LYS A 204 29.12 0.23 -29.84
CA LYS A 204 27.88 0.33 -29.06
C LYS A 204 28.21 0.38 -27.58
N SER A 205 27.34 0.97 -26.77
CA SER A 205 27.48 1.03 -25.30
C SER A 205 26.38 0.23 -24.62
N LEU A 206 26.66 -0.26 -23.41
CA LEU A 206 25.66 -0.81 -22.49
C LEU A 206 25.62 0.01 -21.21
N ASP A 207 24.43 0.13 -20.61
CA ASP A 207 24.29 0.81 -19.33
C ASP A 207 24.78 -0.10 -18.19
N ILE A 208 25.53 0.44 -17.24
CA ILE A 208 26.01 -0.28 -16.05
C ILE A 208 25.46 0.39 -14.79
N GLY A 209 25.08 -0.39 -13.78
CA GLY A 209 24.57 0.16 -12.51
C GLY A 209 23.15 0.72 -12.56
N SER A 210 22.35 0.35 -13.57
CA SER A 210 20.95 0.75 -13.67
C SER A 210 20.08 -0.32 -14.32
N ALA A 211 18.79 -0.32 -14.01
CA ALA A 211 17.79 -1.15 -14.69
C ALA A 211 17.51 -0.58 -16.09
N SER A 212 18.34 -0.94 -17.06
CA SER A 212 18.24 -0.42 -18.43
C SER A 212 17.39 -1.31 -19.33
N VAL A 213 16.36 -0.73 -19.93
CA VAL A 213 15.52 -1.37 -20.95
C VAL A 213 16.31 -1.66 -22.23
N ASN A 214 17.34 -0.87 -22.53
CA ASN A 214 18.21 -1.13 -23.69
C ASN A 214 19.02 -2.41 -23.49
N ASN A 215 19.47 -2.65 -22.26
CA ASN A 215 20.16 -3.90 -21.92
C ASN A 215 19.22 -5.11 -22.03
N LEU A 216 17.91 -4.95 -21.77
CA LEU A 216 16.93 -6.04 -21.93
C LEU A 216 16.84 -6.56 -23.36
N LEU A 217 17.04 -5.70 -24.35
CA LEU A 217 17.03 -6.09 -25.77
C LEU A 217 18.28 -6.88 -26.18
N VAL A 218 19.34 -6.81 -25.36
CA VAL A 218 20.64 -7.43 -25.63
C VAL A 218 20.81 -8.76 -24.89
N ILE A 219 20.17 -8.92 -23.72
CA ILE A 219 20.36 -10.13 -22.92
C ILE A 219 19.75 -11.38 -23.57
N GLY A 220 20.33 -12.56 -23.25
CA GLY A 220 19.79 -13.84 -23.67
C GLY A 220 18.36 -14.09 -23.21
N ARG A 221 17.62 -14.90 -23.98
CA ARG A 221 16.19 -15.18 -23.80
C ARG A 221 15.85 -15.70 -22.41
N ASP A 222 16.70 -16.53 -21.82
CA ASP A 222 16.46 -17.12 -20.49
C ASP A 222 16.43 -16.04 -19.40
N ARG A 223 17.35 -15.08 -19.47
CA ARG A 223 17.41 -13.95 -18.52
C ARG A 223 16.25 -12.99 -18.75
N LEU A 224 15.88 -12.74 -19.99
CA LEU A 224 14.73 -11.91 -20.34
C LEU A 224 13.43 -12.54 -19.82
N ALA A 225 13.23 -13.84 -20.01
CA ALA A 225 12.06 -14.55 -19.51
C ALA A 225 11.95 -14.47 -17.98
N LEU A 226 13.05 -14.72 -17.27
CA LEU A 226 13.08 -14.59 -15.81
C LEU A 226 12.80 -13.16 -15.34
N TRP A 227 13.38 -12.17 -16.01
CA TRP A 227 13.15 -10.76 -15.71
C TRP A 227 11.67 -10.40 -15.87
N VAL A 228 11.04 -10.82 -16.98
CA VAL A 228 9.62 -10.58 -17.25
C VAL A 228 8.74 -11.26 -16.19
N ILE A 229 9.03 -12.50 -15.81
CA ILE A 229 8.29 -13.21 -14.76
C ILE A 229 8.37 -12.46 -13.42
N LEU A 230 9.57 -12.01 -13.02
CA LEU A 230 9.76 -11.28 -11.77
C LEU A 230 9.02 -9.92 -11.76
N MET A 231 8.98 -9.23 -12.91
CA MET A 231 8.24 -7.97 -13.05
C MET A 231 6.72 -8.18 -13.05
N LEU A 232 6.21 -9.14 -13.83
CA LEU A 232 4.76 -9.42 -13.90
C LEU A 232 4.20 -9.91 -12.57
N THR A 233 5.00 -10.60 -11.77
CA THR A 233 4.60 -11.09 -10.43
C THR A 233 4.77 -10.05 -9.33
N ALA A 234 5.36 -8.88 -9.59
CA ALA A 234 5.52 -7.81 -8.60
C ALA A 234 4.27 -6.95 -8.40
N THR A 235 3.58 -6.62 -9.50
CA THR A 235 2.40 -5.74 -9.50
C THR A 235 1.17 -6.34 -8.80
N PRO A 236 0.76 -7.60 -9.06
CA PRO A 236 -0.35 -8.21 -8.33
C PRO A 236 -0.07 -8.32 -6.83
N PHE A 237 1.19 -8.60 -6.47
CA PHE A 237 1.59 -8.84 -5.08
C PHE A 237 1.52 -7.58 -4.22
N HIS A 238 1.79 -6.39 -4.76
CA HIS A 238 1.69 -5.16 -3.96
C HIS A 238 0.27 -4.61 -3.90
N LEU A 239 -0.46 -4.67 -5.03
CA LEU A 239 -1.78 -4.07 -5.15
C LEU A 239 -2.88 -4.94 -4.53
N MET A 240 -2.90 -6.25 -4.84
CA MET A 240 -3.99 -7.12 -4.42
C MET A 240 -3.86 -7.59 -2.97
N TYR A 241 -2.65 -7.56 -2.43
CA TYR A 241 -2.36 -8.11 -1.10
C TYR A 241 -3.00 -7.28 0.02
N ASN A 242 -3.14 -5.97 -0.17
CA ASN A 242 -3.92 -5.13 0.73
C ASN A 242 -5.43 -5.36 0.65
N SER A 243 -5.92 -6.07 -0.37
CA SER A 243 -7.34 -6.43 -0.50
C SER A 243 -7.63 -7.87 -0.11
N MET A 244 -6.62 -8.64 0.33
CA MET A 244 -6.82 -10.05 0.68
C MET A 244 -7.65 -10.22 1.96
N ILE A 245 -7.59 -9.24 2.87
CA ILE A 245 -8.23 -9.25 4.18
C ILE A 245 -8.83 -7.89 4.42
N PHE A 246 -10.04 -7.87 4.98
CA PHE A 246 -10.77 -6.64 5.23
C PHE A 246 -11.80 -6.85 6.33
N GLU A 247 -12.15 -5.75 6.98
CA GLU A 247 -13.21 -5.68 7.98
C GLU A 247 -14.55 -5.38 7.29
N SER A 248 -15.61 -6.01 7.79
CA SER A 248 -17.00 -5.66 7.45
C SER A 248 -17.83 -5.49 8.71
N LEU A 249 -18.79 -4.58 8.65
CA LEU A 249 -19.76 -4.34 9.71
C LEU A 249 -21.00 -5.21 9.47
N SER A 250 -21.42 -5.95 10.49
CA SER A 250 -22.72 -6.62 10.44
C SER A 250 -23.81 -5.56 10.65
N ILE A 251 -24.66 -5.42 9.64
CA ILE A 251 -25.85 -4.58 9.69
C ILE A 251 -26.99 -5.40 10.29
N ASN A 252 -27.68 -4.85 11.28
CA ASN A 252 -28.89 -5.47 11.79
C ASN A 252 -30.08 -4.99 10.96
N GLN A 253 -30.96 -5.91 10.62
CA GLN A 253 -32.33 -5.53 10.27
C GLN A 253 -33.06 -5.19 11.58
N PHE A 254 -33.77 -4.08 11.57
CA PHE A 254 -34.50 -3.59 12.73
C PHE A 254 -35.82 -2.99 12.28
N ASP A 255 -36.80 -2.96 13.18
CA ASP A 255 -38.14 -2.47 12.90
C ASP A 255 -38.38 -1.11 13.53
N VAL A 256 -39.39 -0.42 12.98
CA VAL A 256 -39.88 0.86 13.47
C VAL A 256 -41.24 0.62 14.08
N VAL A 257 -41.44 1.08 15.31
CA VAL A 257 -42.75 1.09 16.00
C VAL A 257 -43.11 2.52 16.38
N VAL A 258 -44.39 2.84 16.46
CA VAL A 258 -44.84 4.15 16.95
C VAL A 258 -45.10 4.05 18.45
N GLY A 259 -44.61 5.04 19.21
CA GLY A 259 -44.71 5.08 20.66
C GLY A 259 -45.00 6.48 21.21
N PRO A 260 -45.30 6.59 22.51
CA PRO A 260 -45.66 7.86 23.14
C PRO A 260 -44.45 8.79 23.31
N TYR A 261 -44.64 10.12 23.19
CA TYR A 261 -43.51 11.07 23.20
C TYR A 261 -42.76 11.14 24.52
N ASP A 262 -43.45 10.85 25.63
CA ASP A 262 -42.96 10.84 27.01
C ASP A 262 -42.37 9.48 27.42
N LEU A 263 -42.16 8.55 26.47
CA LEU A 263 -41.53 7.26 26.71
C LEU A 263 -40.09 7.40 27.21
N ASP A 264 -39.79 6.71 28.31
CA ASP A 264 -38.45 6.61 28.90
C ASP A 264 -38.20 5.25 29.60
N SER A 265 -37.02 5.11 30.19
CA SER A 265 -36.61 3.89 30.89
C SER A 265 -37.43 3.58 32.16
N SER A 266 -38.07 4.57 32.78
CA SER A 266 -38.83 4.42 34.01
C SER A 266 -40.26 3.95 33.77
N ASN A 267 -40.83 4.25 32.60
CA ASN A 267 -42.25 4.14 32.34
C ASN A 267 -42.64 3.09 31.28
N ILE A 268 -41.68 2.51 30.54
CA ILE A 268 -41.93 1.48 29.51
C ILE A 268 -42.76 0.28 30.01
N TRP A 269 -42.54 -0.17 31.25
CA TRP A 269 -43.28 -1.32 31.78
C TRP A 269 -44.77 -1.02 32.04
N ASN A 270 -45.14 0.25 32.23
CA ASN A 270 -46.54 0.67 32.40
C ASN A 270 -47.39 0.42 31.14
N LEU A 271 -46.73 0.26 29.99
CA LEU A 271 -47.37 -0.03 28.71
C LEU A 271 -47.62 -1.53 28.51
N THR A 272 -47.25 -2.40 29.45
CA THR A 272 -47.39 -3.85 29.25
C THR A 272 -48.84 -4.31 29.33
N THR A 273 -49.30 -4.99 28.28
CA THR A 273 -50.64 -5.59 28.20
C THR A 273 -50.56 -7.04 27.69
N PRO A 274 -51.58 -7.87 27.93
CA PRO A 274 -51.64 -9.22 27.38
C PRO A 274 -51.64 -9.27 25.84
N ALA A 275 -52.13 -8.21 25.19
CA ALA A 275 -52.13 -8.11 23.74
C ALA A 275 -50.74 -7.76 23.17
N LEU A 276 -50.00 -6.82 23.77
CA LEU A 276 -48.59 -6.57 23.39
C LEU A 276 -47.72 -7.81 23.62
N ASP A 277 -47.85 -8.47 24.77
CA ASP A 277 -47.04 -9.67 25.08
C ASP A 277 -47.26 -10.79 24.04
N LYS A 278 -48.49 -10.93 23.54
CA LYS A 278 -48.86 -11.95 22.55
C LYS A 278 -48.55 -11.54 21.10
N CYS A 279 -48.80 -10.28 20.73
CA CYS A 279 -48.88 -9.84 19.33
C CYS A 279 -47.69 -9.02 18.86
N PHE A 280 -46.83 -8.54 19.76
CA PHE A 280 -45.64 -7.77 19.38
C PHE A 280 -44.64 -8.58 18.54
N SER A 281 -44.52 -9.89 18.80
CA SER A 281 -43.66 -10.82 18.05
C SER A 281 -44.46 -11.84 17.21
N GLY A 282 -45.69 -11.51 16.83
CA GLY A 282 -46.64 -12.46 16.25
C GLY A 282 -46.32 -12.94 14.82
N PRO A 283 -46.65 -14.20 14.45
CA PRO A 283 -46.29 -14.82 13.16
C PRO A 283 -47.02 -14.28 11.92
N GLN A 284 -47.88 -13.26 12.07
CA GLN A 284 -48.65 -12.66 10.97
C GLN A 284 -48.14 -11.28 10.53
N SER A 285 -47.14 -10.70 11.20
CA SER A 285 -46.36 -9.61 10.62
C SER A 285 -45.43 -10.23 9.59
N THR A 286 -45.68 -10.02 8.30
CA THR A 286 -44.81 -10.54 7.25
C THR A 286 -43.46 -9.81 7.17
N GLN A 287 -43.17 -8.96 8.16
CA GLN A 287 -41.92 -8.25 8.34
C GLN A 287 -41.37 -8.35 9.79
N TYR A 288 -40.52 -9.36 9.99
CA TYR A 288 -39.29 -9.40 10.83
C TYR A 288 -39.17 -8.73 12.21
N ILE A 289 -40.22 -8.50 13.02
CA ILE A 289 -40.01 -8.20 14.46
C ILE A 289 -39.44 -9.42 15.17
N GLN A 290 -38.10 -9.50 15.27
CA GLN A 290 -37.37 -10.61 15.92
C GLN A 290 -37.33 -10.51 17.45
N LEU A 291 -37.91 -9.44 18.03
CA LEU A 291 -37.87 -9.17 19.46
C LEU A 291 -39.23 -9.45 20.11
N SER A 292 -39.22 -10.14 21.26
CA SER A 292 -40.38 -10.20 22.13
C SER A 292 -40.66 -8.83 22.77
N TRP A 293 -41.91 -8.57 23.18
CA TRP A 293 -42.26 -7.36 23.93
C TRP A 293 -41.35 -7.21 25.17
N HIS A 294 -41.13 -8.31 25.89
CA HIS A 294 -40.27 -8.33 27.07
C HIS A 294 -38.83 -7.89 26.76
N ASP A 295 -38.22 -8.42 25.69
CA ASP A 295 -36.86 -8.04 25.30
C ASP A 295 -36.80 -6.58 24.90
N PHE A 296 -37.75 -6.13 24.08
CA PHE A 296 -37.87 -4.73 23.65
C PHE A 296 -37.99 -3.77 24.84
N ALA A 297 -38.94 -4.04 25.75
CA ALA A 297 -39.15 -3.25 26.95
C ALA A 297 -37.92 -3.25 27.87
N SER A 298 -37.24 -4.39 28.01
CA SER A 298 -36.03 -4.50 28.83
C SER A 298 -34.87 -3.63 28.32
N HIS A 299 -34.70 -3.49 27.01
CA HIS A 299 -33.67 -2.64 26.42
C HIS A 299 -33.91 -1.16 26.74
N ILE A 300 -35.16 -0.71 26.64
CA ILE A 300 -35.55 0.65 26.99
C ILE A 300 -35.43 0.87 28.50
N ALA A 301 -35.91 -0.06 29.32
CA ALA A 301 -35.85 0.01 30.78
C ALA A 301 -34.42 0.11 31.33
N ARG A 302 -33.46 -0.54 30.67
CA ARG A 302 -32.03 -0.47 31.03
C ARG A 302 -31.33 0.81 30.55
N GLY A 303 -32.01 1.66 29.78
CA GLY A 303 -31.41 2.85 29.17
C GLY A 303 -30.52 2.54 27.97
N ASN A 304 -30.65 1.37 27.34
CA ASN A 304 -29.88 0.99 26.14
C ASN A 304 -30.48 1.57 24.86
N TYR A 305 -30.77 2.88 24.87
CA TYR A 305 -31.31 3.60 23.74
C TYR A 305 -30.71 5.01 23.66
N GLU A 306 -30.88 5.66 22.52
CA GLU A 306 -30.49 7.05 22.29
C GLU A 306 -31.67 7.82 21.70
N ARG A 307 -31.95 8.99 22.26
CA ARG A 307 -32.97 9.88 21.72
C ARG A 307 -32.34 10.71 20.60
N ILE A 308 -32.87 10.57 19.39
CA ILE A 308 -32.38 11.20 18.17
C ILE A 308 -33.44 12.17 17.60
N SER A 309 -33.01 13.18 16.85
CA SER A 309 -33.91 14.15 16.20
C SER A 309 -34.72 13.50 15.06
N THR A 310 -35.77 14.16 14.59
CA THR A 310 -36.56 13.69 13.43
C THR A 310 -35.69 13.52 12.19
N GLU A 311 -34.79 14.46 11.90
CA GLU A 311 -33.84 14.37 10.77
C GLU A 311 -32.95 13.14 10.86
N GLN A 312 -32.32 12.91 12.03
CA GLN A 312 -31.49 11.73 12.27
C GLN A 312 -32.31 10.45 12.21
N CYS A 313 -33.55 10.47 12.67
CA CYS A 313 -34.44 9.31 12.60
C CYS A 313 -34.82 8.96 11.16
N THR A 314 -35.03 9.96 10.30
CA THR A 314 -35.28 9.74 8.88
C THR A 314 -34.09 9.08 8.21
N GLU A 315 -32.88 9.59 8.42
CA GLU A 315 -31.66 8.96 7.86
C GLU A 315 -31.47 7.54 8.43
N THR A 316 -31.66 7.38 9.74
CA THR A 316 -31.44 6.10 10.43
C THR A 316 -32.44 5.04 9.97
N SER A 317 -33.71 5.38 9.80
CA SER A 317 -34.76 4.42 9.43
C SER A 317 -34.74 4.00 7.95
N GLN A 318 -34.07 4.76 7.07
CA GLN A 318 -34.00 4.45 5.63
C GLN A 318 -33.04 3.31 5.28
N ILE A 319 -31.96 3.12 6.05
CA ILE A 319 -30.88 2.18 5.74
C ILE A 319 -30.70 1.19 6.91
N SER A 320 -30.19 -0.02 6.63
CA SER A 320 -29.80 -0.92 7.72
C SER A 320 -28.56 -0.35 8.43
N HIS A 321 -28.59 -0.31 9.77
CA HIS A 321 -27.56 0.34 10.57
C HIS A 321 -26.79 -0.67 11.42
N PRO A 322 -25.45 -0.56 11.49
CA PRO A 322 -24.68 -1.30 12.49
C PRO A 322 -25.02 -0.75 13.88
N GLY A 323 -25.26 -1.64 14.85
CA GLY A 323 -25.44 -1.21 16.25
C GLY A 323 -26.83 -0.67 16.62
N ILE A 324 -27.83 -0.79 15.73
CA ILE A 324 -29.24 -0.48 16.05
C ILE A 324 -30.07 -1.75 16.00
N ARG A 325 -30.97 -1.94 16.97
CA ARG A 325 -31.85 -3.11 17.08
C ARG A 325 -33.32 -2.81 16.84
N GLY A 326 -33.72 -1.55 16.99
CA GLY A 326 -35.10 -1.10 16.83
C GLY A 326 -35.21 0.41 16.94
N ILE A 327 -36.23 0.98 16.33
CA ILE A 327 -36.54 2.41 16.42
C ILE A 327 -37.96 2.58 16.96
N VAL A 328 -38.11 3.47 17.94
CA VAL A 328 -39.42 3.94 18.40
C VAL A 328 -39.64 5.34 17.89
N ALA A 329 -40.57 5.53 16.97
CA ALA A 329 -41.00 6.83 16.47
C ALA A 329 -41.96 7.48 17.47
N LEU A 330 -41.55 8.60 18.04
CA LEU A 330 -42.25 9.26 19.14
C LEU A 330 -43.32 10.21 18.61
N ALA A 331 -44.58 9.88 18.87
CA ALA A 331 -45.74 10.65 18.42
C ALA A 331 -46.17 11.69 19.47
N ASP A 332 -46.40 12.94 19.04
CA ASP A 332 -46.80 14.06 19.92
C ASP A 332 -48.16 13.90 20.60
N ASN A 333 -49.06 13.14 19.97
CA ASN A 333 -50.43 12.91 20.41
C ASN A 333 -50.63 11.58 21.17
N LEU A 334 -49.55 10.87 21.51
CA LEU A 334 -49.57 9.66 22.32
C LEU A 334 -48.76 9.87 23.60
N THR A 335 -49.34 9.48 24.73
CA THR A 335 -48.72 9.54 26.05
C THR A 335 -48.70 8.17 26.70
N VAL A 336 -47.77 7.93 27.62
CA VAL A 336 -47.75 6.66 28.37
C VAL A 336 -49.06 6.43 29.15
N SER A 337 -49.77 7.50 29.54
CA SER A 337 -51.06 7.41 30.21
C SER A 337 -52.20 6.89 29.33
N ASP A 338 -52.07 6.90 28.01
CA ASP A 338 -53.13 6.41 27.11
C ASP A 338 -53.27 4.89 27.16
N GLY A 339 -52.29 4.18 27.75
CA GLY A 339 -52.31 2.73 27.98
C GLY A 339 -51.57 1.93 26.91
N GLY A 340 -51.23 0.68 27.19
CA GLY A 340 -50.33 -0.15 26.37
C GLY A 340 -50.62 -0.22 24.87
N ASP A 341 -51.57 -1.07 24.46
CA ASP A 341 -51.89 -1.33 23.05
C ASP A 341 -52.40 -0.10 22.28
N THR A 342 -52.80 0.95 22.99
CA THR A 342 -53.25 2.23 22.44
C THR A 342 -52.09 3.20 22.20
N SER A 343 -50.95 3.03 22.89
CA SER A 343 -49.78 3.92 22.81
C SER A 343 -48.60 3.30 22.05
N ILE A 344 -48.48 1.96 22.03
CA ILE A 344 -47.49 1.25 21.24
C ILE A 344 -48.18 0.65 20.03
N LEU A 345 -47.84 1.18 18.85
CA LEU A 345 -48.57 0.90 17.62
C LEU A 345 -47.65 0.31 16.56
N LEU A 346 -48.19 -0.66 15.84
CA LEU A 346 -47.60 -1.22 14.64
C LEU A 346 -47.71 -0.20 13.51
N THR A 347 -46.62 -0.01 12.76
CA THR A 347 -46.60 0.83 11.56
C THR A 347 -46.13 0.00 10.36
N GLY A 348 -46.58 0.35 9.16
CA GLY A 348 -46.21 -0.34 7.92
C GLY A 348 -46.06 0.63 6.75
N ILE A 349 -45.67 0.08 5.60
CA ILE A 349 -45.10 0.82 4.47
C ILE A 349 -46.15 1.65 3.74
N THR A 350 -45.93 2.97 3.60
CA THR A 350 -46.46 3.75 2.47
C THR A 350 -45.50 3.58 1.28
N THR A 351 -45.97 2.95 0.20
CA THR A 351 -45.18 2.49 -0.95
C THR A 351 -44.26 3.55 -1.57
N SER A 352 -42.96 3.24 -1.68
CA SER A 352 -42.11 3.71 -2.79
C SER A 352 -41.14 2.59 -3.20
N ILE A 353 -40.72 2.62 -4.48
CA ILE A 353 -40.57 1.45 -5.35
C ILE A 353 -39.31 0.58 -5.16
N ASP A 354 -38.41 0.82 -4.18
CA ASP A 354 -37.13 0.06 -4.15
C ASP A 354 -36.64 -0.57 -2.84
N GLN A 355 -37.47 -0.63 -1.79
CA GLN A 355 -37.26 -1.56 -0.66
C GLN A 355 -38.48 -1.52 0.28
N ARG A 356 -39.13 -2.66 0.50
CA ARG A 356 -40.26 -2.81 1.46
C ARG A 356 -39.76 -2.57 2.88
N ARG A 357 -39.70 -1.33 3.39
CA ARG A 357 -39.50 -1.01 4.83
C ARG A 357 -40.25 0.27 5.23
N PRO A 358 -40.93 0.30 6.39
CA PRO A 358 -41.49 1.54 6.92
C PRO A 358 -40.34 2.45 7.35
N TYR A 359 -40.32 3.68 6.85
CA TYR A 359 -39.32 4.69 7.21
C TYR A 359 -40.00 5.94 7.77
N VAL A 360 -39.34 6.62 8.70
CA VAL A 360 -39.81 7.88 9.25
C VAL A 360 -39.42 8.98 8.28
N SER A 361 -40.37 9.76 7.78
CA SER A 361 -40.07 10.90 6.91
C SER A 361 -40.38 12.21 7.64
N ASP A 362 -39.46 13.16 7.52
CA ASP A 362 -39.57 14.46 8.15
C ASP A 362 -40.80 15.22 7.63
N GLY A 363 -41.60 15.76 8.54
CA GLY A 363 -42.83 16.49 8.23
C GLY A 363 -44.00 15.65 7.70
N THR A 364 -43.87 14.34 7.54
CA THR A 364 -44.98 13.46 7.10
C THR A 364 -45.44 12.55 8.23
N PRO A 365 -46.75 12.51 8.54
CA PRO A 365 -47.24 11.68 9.62
C PRO A 365 -47.20 10.18 9.25
N LEU A 366 -46.82 9.34 10.21
CA LEU A 366 -46.75 7.88 10.06
C LEU A 366 -48.12 7.24 10.27
N SER A 367 -48.49 6.32 9.40
CA SER A 367 -49.68 5.48 9.60
C SER A 367 -49.39 4.37 10.61
N ALA A 368 -50.20 4.25 11.66
CA ALA A 368 -50.04 3.21 12.67
C ALA A 368 -51.39 2.70 13.22
N THR A 369 -51.39 1.48 13.75
CA THR A 369 -52.55 0.77 14.30
C THR A 369 -52.14 -0.11 15.50
N PRO A 370 -53.05 -0.45 16.42
CA PRO A 370 -52.74 -1.39 17.51
C PRO A 370 -52.26 -2.75 17.00
N PHE A 371 -51.47 -3.47 17.82
CA PHE A 371 -50.97 -4.81 17.50
C PHE A 371 -52.05 -5.90 17.56
N ALA A 372 -53.20 -5.63 18.18
CA ALA A 372 -54.30 -6.56 18.33
C ALA A 372 -55.64 -5.92 17.98
N ASN A 373 -56.54 -6.72 17.40
CA ASN A 373 -57.95 -6.37 17.27
C ASN A 373 -58.68 -6.79 18.55
N GLU A 374 -59.11 -5.83 19.37
CA GLU A 374 -59.98 -6.13 20.52
C GLU A 374 -61.43 -6.34 20.05
N THR A 375 -61.94 -7.57 20.16
CA THR A 375 -63.38 -7.79 20.26
C THR A 375 -63.76 -7.70 21.74
N ALA A 376 -64.48 -6.63 22.12
CA ALA A 376 -64.94 -6.41 23.49
C ALA A 376 -65.84 -7.58 23.95
N GLY A 377 -65.29 -8.47 24.79
CA GLY A 377 -66.02 -9.59 25.38
C GLY A 377 -65.15 -10.37 26.36
N LEU A 378 -65.74 -10.80 27.47
CA LEU A 378 -65.11 -11.35 28.68
C LEU A 378 -64.39 -12.73 28.49
N ASP A 379 -64.20 -13.17 27.24
CA ASP A 379 -63.37 -14.31 26.81
C ASP A 379 -62.67 -13.95 25.48
N SER A 380 -62.00 -12.81 25.42
CA SER A 380 -61.46 -12.24 24.18
C SER A 380 -60.33 -13.12 23.60
N ASN A 381 -60.62 -13.80 22.50
CA ASN A 381 -59.62 -14.44 21.68
C ASN A 381 -58.77 -13.35 21.00
N ILE A 382 -57.68 -12.92 21.65
CA ILE A 382 -56.78 -11.87 21.13
C ILE A 382 -56.26 -12.31 19.76
N THR A 383 -56.62 -11.55 18.72
CA THR A 383 -56.14 -11.77 17.35
C THR A 383 -55.13 -10.70 16.99
N CYS A 384 -53.97 -11.12 16.51
CA CYS A 384 -52.89 -10.21 16.17
C CYS A 384 -53.10 -9.60 14.79
N GLN A 385 -52.81 -8.31 14.69
CA GLN A 385 -52.97 -7.54 13.48
C GLN A 385 -51.73 -7.73 12.58
N SER A 386 -51.96 -7.82 11.26
CA SER A 386 -50.89 -7.96 10.27
C SER A 386 -50.50 -6.60 9.67
N ASP A 387 -49.23 -6.45 9.31
CA ASP A 387 -48.68 -5.29 8.61
C ASP A 387 -49.16 -5.19 7.15
N ASP A 388 -49.74 -6.25 6.59
CA ASP A 388 -50.40 -6.22 5.28
C ASP A 388 -51.53 -5.18 5.19
N ILE A 389 -52.07 -4.73 6.33
CA ILE A 389 -53.10 -3.69 6.40
C ILE A 389 -52.61 -2.34 5.85
N PHE A 390 -51.30 -2.11 5.80
CA PHE A 390 -50.72 -0.90 5.22
C PHE A 390 -50.56 -1.00 3.68
N SER A 391 -50.80 -2.18 3.09
CA SER A 391 -50.71 -2.39 1.63
C SER A 391 -51.96 -1.93 0.86
N TYR A 392 -53.06 -1.60 1.55
CA TYR A 392 -54.29 -1.13 0.92
C TYR A 392 -54.11 0.31 0.40
N TYR A 393 -54.24 0.49 -0.91
CA TYR A 393 -54.02 1.77 -1.60
C TYR A 393 -55.10 2.84 -1.32
N GLU A 394 -56.24 2.45 -0.75
CA GLU A 394 -57.35 3.37 -0.50
C GLU A 394 -57.34 3.90 0.94
N PRO A 395 -57.27 5.24 1.14
CA PRO A 395 -57.28 5.87 2.47
C PRO A 395 -58.51 5.52 3.31
N ASP A 396 -59.67 5.34 2.66
CA ASP A 396 -60.94 5.04 3.33
C ASP A 396 -60.96 3.61 3.88
N ALA A 397 -60.39 2.65 3.14
CA ALA A 397 -60.24 1.27 3.59
C ALA A 397 -59.31 1.19 4.82
N MET A 398 -58.18 1.91 4.78
CA MET A 398 -57.23 1.99 5.89
C MET A 398 -57.86 2.57 7.16
N THR A 399 -58.70 3.59 7.04
CA THR A 399 -59.42 4.19 8.17
C THR A 399 -60.45 3.24 8.78
N SER A 400 -61.15 2.45 7.95
CA SER A 400 -62.10 1.44 8.42
C SER A 400 -61.45 0.27 9.17
N LEU A 401 -60.13 0.07 8.97
CA LEU A 401 -59.30 -0.93 9.64
C LEU A 401 -58.58 -0.39 10.89
N GLY A 402 -58.95 0.81 11.37
CA GLY A 402 -58.43 1.39 12.60
C GLY A 402 -57.08 2.09 12.49
N VAL A 403 -56.52 2.22 11.29
CA VAL A 403 -55.24 2.88 11.06
C VAL A 403 -55.40 4.40 11.15
N LYS A 404 -54.52 5.04 11.94
CA LYS A 404 -54.47 6.49 12.14
C LYS A 404 -53.10 7.05 11.76
N ARG A 405 -53.02 8.36 11.54
CA ARG A 405 -51.78 9.07 11.20
C ARG A 405 -51.24 9.83 12.41
N TYR A 406 -49.95 9.69 12.67
CA TYR A 406 -49.25 10.20 13.85
C TYR A 406 -48.10 11.11 13.46
N SER A 407 -48.02 12.31 14.04
CA SER A 407 -46.95 13.26 13.79
C SER A 407 -45.73 12.92 14.66
N ILE A 408 -44.57 12.76 14.04
CA ILE A 408 -43.36 12.29 14.73
C ILE A 408 -42.46 13.46 15.11
N THR A 409 -42.13 13.55 16.39
CA THR A 409 -41.30 14.64 16.96
C THR A 409 -39.85 14.24 17.22
N GLY A 410 -39.55 12.96 17.16
CA GLY A 410 -38.21 12.39 17.34
C GLY A 410 -38.30 10.87 17.46
N CYS A 411 -37.15 10.22 17.74
CA CYS A 411 -37.14 8.77 17.88
C CYS A 411 -36.24 8.29 19.01
N LEU A 412 -36.50 7.08 19.50
CA LEU A 412 -35.57 6.32 20.33
C LEU A 412 -34.91 5.23 19.48
N ALA A 413 -33.61 5.33 19.26
CA ALA A 413 -32.81 4.30 18.63
C ALA A 413 -32.29 3.33 19.69
N ILE A 414 -32.79 2.09 19.69
CA ILE A 414 -32.37 1.04 20.60
C ILE A 414 -31.00 0.52 20.18
N LYS A 415 -30.02 0.55 21.08
CA LYS A 415 -28.65 0.13 20.81
C LYS A 415 -28.54 -1.39 20.77
N ALA A 416 -27.87 -1.89 19.74
CA ALA A 416 -27.47 -3.28 19.60
C ALA A 416 -25.96 -3.43 19.82
N PRO A 417 -25.48 -4.60 20.29
CA PRO A 417 -24.07 -4.91 20.18
C PRO A 417 -23.64 -4.91 18.71
N GLU A 418 -22.59 -4.14 18.39
CA GLU A 418 -21.97 -4.17 17.06
C GLU A 418 -21.22 -5.49 16.88
N HIS A 419 -21.58 -6.24 15.84
CA HIS A 419 -20.84 -7.41 15.41
C HIS A 419 -20.02 -7.04 14.17
N CYS A 420 -18.71 -7.21 14.25
CA CYS A 420 -17.82 -7.03 13.11
C CYS A 420 -17.32 -8.38 12.64
N GLN A 421 -17.14 -8.49 11.33
CA GLN A 421 -16.56 -9.64 10.68
C GLN A 421 -15.18 -9.27 10.13
N LEU A 422 -14.20 -10.14 10.37
CA LEU A 422 -12.95 -10.14 9.63
C LEU A 422 -13.11 -11.13 8.48
N LEU A 423 -13.06 -10.64 7.25
CA LEU A 423 -13.18 -11.46 6.06
C LEU A 423 -11.86 -11.51 5.32
N TYR A 424 -11.67 -12.60 4.57
CA TYR A 424 -10.61 -12.71 3.60
C TYR A 424 -11.16 -13.15 2.25
N SER A 425 -10.40 -12.90 1.17
CA SER A 425 -10.74 -13.32 -0.18
C SER A 425 -9.90 -14.52 -0.62
N PRO A 426 -10.47 -15.74 -0.65
CA PRO A 426 -9.80 -16.93 -1.18
C PRO A 426 -9.20 -16.77 -2.59
N PRO A 427 -9.89 -16.18 -3.60
CA PRO A 427 -9.32 -16.05 -4.94
C PRO A 427 -8.08 -15.16 -4.97
N ILE A 428 -8.06 -14.07 -4.20
CA ILE A 428 -6.87 -13.21 -4.07
C ILE A 428 -5.71 -13.99 -3.43
N CYS A 429 -5.97 -14.81 -2.41
CA CYS A 429 -4.95 -15.65 -1.78
C CYS A 429 -4.34 -16.63 -2.78
N ILE A 430 -5.15 -17.27 -3.63
CA ILE A 430 -4.67 -18.18 -4.67
C ILE A 430 -3.75 -17.45 -5.66
N VAL A 431 -4.16 -16.27 -6.14
CA VAL A 431 -3.35 -15.45 -7.07
C VAL A 431 -2.00 -15.08 -6.45
N ILE A 432 -2.00 -14.63 -5.18
CA ILE A 432 -0.78 -14.28 -4.45
C ILE A 432 0.13 -15.50 -4.26
N MET A 433 -0.43 -16.66 -3.95
CA MET A 433 0.31 -17.91 -3.82
C MET A 433 0.94 -18.34 -5.15
N LEU A 434 0.19 -18.32 -6.25
CA LEU A 434 0.70 -18.68 -7.58
C LEU A 434 1.79 -17.71 -8.04
N ALA A 435 1.57 -16.41 -7.87
CA ALA A 435 2.56 -15.38 -8.18
C ALA A 435 3.82 -15.53 -7.31
N GLY A 436 3.65 -15.82 -6.01
CA GLY A 436 4.73 -16.09 -5.08
C GLY A 436 5.55 -17.31 -5.46
N CYS A 437 4.92 -18.43 -5.81
CA CYS A 437 5.57 -19.64 -6.32
C CYS A 437 6.38 -19.35 -7.59
N ALA A 438 5.76 -18.68 -8.58
CA ALA A 438 6.43 -18.32 -9.82
C ALA A 438 7.64 -17.40 -9.57
N LYS A 439 7.49 -16.42 -8.67
CA LYS A 439 8.58 -15.50 -8.28
C LYS A 439 9.74 -16.23 -7.61
N VAL A 440 9.46 -17.07 -6.60
CA VAL A 440 10.50 -17.84 -5.90
C VAL A 440 11.21 -18.81 -6.84
N ALA A 441 10.46 -19.50 -7.70
CA ALA A 441 11.04 -20.37 -8.72
C ALA A 441 11.95 -19.60 -9.68
N ALA A 442 11.52 -18.42 -10.14
CA ALA A 442 12.31 -17.54 -10.99
C ALA A 442 13.58 -17.05 -10.28
N MET A 443 13.53 -16.71 -8.98
CA MET A 443 14.71 -16.32 -8.20
C MET A 443 15.72 -17.46 -8.07
N PHE A 444 15.27 -18.69 -7.78
CA PHE A 444 16.16 -19.85 -7.74
C PHE A 444 16.75 -20.18 -9.11
N LEU A 445 15.97 -20.07 -10.17
CA LEU A 445 16.45 -20.29 -11.53
C LEU A 445 17.44 -19.18 -11.97
N ALA A 446 17.21 -17.93 -11.57
CA ALA A 446 18.15 -16.83 -11.75
C ALA A 446 19.48 -17.11 -11.04
N ALA A 447 19.44 -17.59 -9.79
CA ALA A 447 20.65 -18.01 -9.07
C ALA A 447 21.37 -19.17 -9.78
N ARG A 448 20.62 -20.16 -10.27
CA ARG A 448 21.20 -21.32 -10.99
C ARG A 448 21.90 -20.90 -12.28
N ILE A 449 21.25 -20.07 -13.10
CA ILE A 449 21.83 -19.58 -14.36
C ILE A 449 23.00 -18.62 -14.07
N GLY A 450 22.87 -17.79 -13.03
CA GLY A 450 23.91 -16.86 -12.59
C GLY A 450 25.21 -17.56 -12.19
N ARG A 451 25.13 -18.76 -11.60
CA ARG A 451 26.31 -19.55 -11.20
C ARG A 451 27.21 -19.95 -12.37
N GLY A 452 26.64 -20.18 -13.54
CA GLY A 452 27.40 -20.48 -14.76
C GLY A 452 27.89 -19.25 -15.53
N ARG A 453 27.49 -18.05 -15.09
CA ARG A 453 27.76 -16.78 -15.77
C ARG A 453 29.03 -16.13 -15.24
N SER A 454 29.77 -15.45 -16.11
CA SER A 454 30.83 -14.53 -15.66
C SER A 454 30.24 -13.42 -14.78
N PRO A 455 31.01 -12.87 -13.82
CA PRO A 455 30.51 -11.84 -12.91
C PRO A 455 29.90 -10.65 -13.65
N PRO A 456 28.65 -10.27 -13.33
CA PRO A 456 28.05 -9.07 -13.88
C PRO A 456 28.66 -7.81 -13.26
N LEU A 457 28.65 -6.72 -14.01
CA LEU A 457 29.00 -5.40 -13.52
C LEU A 457 27.74 -4.77 -12.91
N LEU A 458 27.51 -4.98 -11.61
CA LEU A 458 26.30 -4.54 -10.91
C LEU A 458 26.32 -3.06 -10.57
N THR A 459 27.50 -2.52 -10.28
CA THR A 459 27.70 -1.14 -9.86
C THR A 459 28.74 -0.43 -10.74
N VAL A 460 28.74 0.89 -10.71
CA VAL A 460 29.80 1.70 -11.33
C VAL A 460 31.17 1.34 -10.72
N GLY A 461 31.22 1.00 -9.43
CA GLY A 461 32.44 0.52 -8.79
C GLY A 461 32.96 -0.80 -9.35
N ASP A 462 32.07 -1.74 -9.71
CA ASP A 462 32.46 -2.98 -10.41
C ASP A 462 33.04 -2.68 -11.79
N ALA A 463 32.42 -1.74 -12.53
CA ALA A 463 32.92 -1.30 -13.83
C ALA A 463 34.33 -0.72 -13.71
N VAL A 464 34.53 0.28 -12.84
CA VAL A 464 35.83 0.95 -12.66
C VAL A 464 36.91 -0.08 -12.30
N ALA A 465 36.65 -0.96 -11.33
CA ALA A 465 37.60 -2.01 -10.95
C ALA A 465 37.93 -2.95 -12.12
N SER A 466 36.92 -3.33 -12.91
CA SER A 466 37.11 -4.18 -14.09
C SER A 466 37.94 -3.49 -15.19
N PHE A 467 37.65 -2.23 -15.52
CA PHE A 467 38.39 -1.47 -16.55
C PHE A 467 39.82 -1.10 -16.11
N LEU A 468 40.07 -0.91 -14.81
CA LEU A 468 41.43 -0.69 -14.31
C LEU A 468 42.28 -1.97 -14.36
N THR A 469 41.65 -3.13 -14.15
CA THR A 469 42.35 -4.44 -14.20
C THR A 469 42.59 -4.88 -15.64
N ASN A 470 41.60 -4.69 -16.51
CA ASN A 470 41.69 -5.00 -17.93
C ASN A 470 41.20 -3.80 -18.76
N PRO A 471 42.11 -2.89 -19.15
CA PRO A 471 41.77 -1.72 -19.96
C PRO A 471 41.15 -2.12 -21.30
N ASP A 472 40.09 -1.42 -21.71
CA ASP A 472 39.43 -1.69 -22.99
C ASP A 472 40.18 -1.00 -24.15
N PRO A 473 40.77 -1.75 -25.09
CA PRO A 473 41.53 -1.18 -26.19
C PRO A 473 40.68 -0.32 -27.13
N THR A 474 39.38 -0.58 -27.23
CA THR A 474 38.46 0.17 -28.11
C THR A 474 38.22 1.60 -27.61
N THR A 475 38.49 1.87 -26.32
CA THR A 475 38.35 3.19 -25.68
C THR A 475 39.65 3.99 -25.62
N LYS A 476 40.76 3.46 -26.18
CA LYS A 476 42.06 4.13 -26.11
C LYS A 476 41.98 5.52 -26.78
N GLY A 477 42.41 6.55 -26.05
CA GLY A 477 42.36 7.95 -26.52
C GLY A 477 41.00 8.63 -26.35
N LEU A 478 40.00 7.97 -25.73
CA LEU A 478 38.63 8.50 -25.59
C LEU A 478 38.29 8.97 -24.16
N CYS A 479 39.29 9.34 -23.35
CA CYS A 479 39.10 9.68 -21.93
C CYS A 479 38.16 10.89 -21.67
N TRP A 480 37.85 11.70 -22.69
CA TRP A 480 36.95 12.86 -22.59
C TRP A 480 35.61 12.67 -23.34
N LEU A 481 35.29 11.44 -23.74
CA LEU A 481 34.02 11.12 -24.40
C LEU A 481 32.86 11.41 -23.44
N THR A 482 31.90 12.25 -23.86
CA THR A 482 30.72 12.54 -23.04
C THR A 482 29.57 11.62 -23.41
N ALA A 483 28.60 11.43 -22.49
CA ALA A 483 27.38 10.67 -22.78
C ALA A 483 26.61 11.20 -24.01
N ALA A 484 26.76 12.48 -24.36
CA ALA A 484 26.15 13.07 -25.56
C ALA A 484 26.85 12.61 -26.86
N ASP A 485 28.14 12.28 -26.82
CA ASP A 485 28.93 11.79 -27.95
C ASP A 485 28.70 10.28 -28.22
N VAL A 486 27.93 9.61 -27.34
CA VAL A 486 27.58 8.18 -27.42
C VAL A 486 26.12 7.98 -27.90
N HIS A 487 25.40 9.06 -28.19
CA HIS A 487 23.95 9.01 -28.42
C HIS A 487 23.56 8.20 -29.68
N LYS A 488 22.62 7.26 -29.52
CA LYS A 488 22.14 6.27 -30.52
C LYS A 488 23.09 5.08 -30.75
N ASP A 489 23.68 4.54 -29.69
CA ASP A 489 24.49 3.31 -29.73
C ASP A 489 25.64 3.35 -30.75
N GLN A 490 26.11 4.54 -31.09
CA GLN A 490 27.21 4.73 -32.04
C GLN A 490 28.14 5.80 -31.50
N TRP A 491 29.39 5.42 -31.27
CA TRP A 491 30.41 6.34 -30.78
C TRP A 491 30.76 7.31 -31.92
N LYS A 492 30.27 8.54 -31.82
CA LYS A 492 30.41 9.58 -32.86
C LYS A 492 30.89 10.88 -32.22
N TYR A 493 31.93 11.48 -32.76
CA TYR A 493 32.35 12.81 -32.31
C TYR A 493 31.68 13.90 -33.15
N VAL A 494 31.32 15.01 -32.51
CA VAL A 494 30.81 16.21 -33.18
C VAL A 494 31.98 16.97 -33.80
N ASN A 495 32.07 16.98 -35.12
CA ASN A 495 33.11 17.73 -35.85
C ASN A 495 32.87 19.24 -35.73
N ARG A 496 33.92 20.08 -35.88
CA ARG A 496 33.84 21.56 -35.78
C ARG A 496 32.83 22.19 -36.75
N THR A 497 32.45 21.46 -37.81
CA THR A 497 31.49 21.86 -38.84
C THR A 497 30.06 21.34 -38.62
N GLY A 498 29.76 20.73 -37.46
CA GLY A 498 28.41 20.28 -37.11
C GLY A 498 28.01 18.90 -37.64
N GLY A 499 28.90 18.20 -38.35
CA GLY A 499 28.71 16.80 -38.77
C GLY A 499 29.17 15.78 -37.71
N PHE A 500 28.55 14.59 -37.69
CA PHE A 500 28.99 13.48 -36.85
C PHE A 500 29.96 12.57 -37.61
N THR A 501 31.17 12.38 -37.12
CA THR A 501 32.16 11.45 -37.70
C THR A 501 32.44 10.26 -36.79
N ALA A 502 32.70 9.10 -37.40
CA ALA A 502 33.09 7.91 -36.67
C ALA A 502 34.50 8.10 -36.08
N ILE A 503 34.69 7.71 -34.82
CA ILE A 503 35.98 7.88 -34.12
C ILE A 503 37.09 7.08 -34.86
N PRO A 504 38.19 7.72 -35.30
CA PRO A 504 39.33 7.03 -35.87
C PRO A 504 40.08 6.24 -34.79
N GLN A 505 40.43 4.98 -35.07
CA GLN A 505 41.17 4.14 -34.12
C GLN A 505 42.68 4.43 -34.09
N ASN A 506 43.23 5.19 -35.04
CA ASN A 506 44.68 5.35 -35.26
C ASN A 506 45.08 6.74 -35.80
N SER A 507 44.53 7.85 -35.30
CA SER A 507 45.12 9.16 -35.61
C SER A 507 46.28 9.43 -34.64
N GLN A 508 47.51 9.13 -35.08
CA GLN A 508 48.74 9.60 -34.41
C GLN A 508 48.92 11.12 -34.51
N ASP A 509 48.13 11.79 -35.34
CA ASP A 509 48.22 13.24 -35.54
C ASP A 509 46.83 13.86 -35.42
N GLY A 510 46.61 14.57 -34.32
CA GLY A 510 45.32 15.15 -33.99
C GLY A 510 45.33 15.71 -32.59
N SER A 511 45.74 16.98 -32.47
CA SER A 511 45.57 17.79 -31.26
C SER A 511 44.15 17.59 -30.70
N ILE A 512 44.03 16.82 -29.61
CA ILE A 512 42.76 16.60 -28.92
C ILE A 512 42.35 17.96 -28.31
N THR A 513 41.48 18.70 -28.98
CA THR A 513 40.93 19.93 -28.40
C THR A 513 40.03 19.57 -27.23
N TYR A 514 40.50 19.90 -26.02
CA TYR A 514 39.78 19.68 -24.77
C TYR A 514 38.45 20.45 -24.76
N LYS A 515 37.31 19.74 -24.70
CA LYS A 515 36.00 20.35 -24.46
C LYS A 515 35.88 20.72 -22.98
N ARG A 516 35.60 21.98 -22.68
CA ARG A 516 35.27 22.44 -21.33
C ARG A 516 34.00 21.73 -20.86
N LEU A 517 34.06 21.05 -19.71
CA LEU A 517 32.89 20.42 -19.10
C LEU A 517 31.75 21.44 -18.94
N SER A 518 30.52 21.02 -19.22
CA SER A 518 29.34 21.87 -19.05
C SER A 518 29.19 22.27 -17.57
N LYS A 519 28.65 23.47 -17.30
CA LYS A 519 28.36 23.92 -15.93
C LYS A 519 27.59 22.86 -15.15
N ARG A 520 27.88 22.73 -13.84
CA ARG A 520 27.13 21.85 -12.92
C ARG A 520 25.63 22.06 -13.13
N LYS A 521 24.94 20.99 -13.48
CA LYS A 521 23.48 20.96 -13.56
C LYS A 521 22.92 20.55 -12.19
N PHE A 522 21.69 20.96 -11.91
CA PHE A 522 20.96 20.50 -10.74
C PHE A 522 20.76 18.98 -10.82
N TRP A 523 20.88 18.26 -9.70
CA TRP A 523 20.85 16.79 -9.65
C TRP A 523 19.60 16.18 -10.27
N MET A 524 18.43 16.85 -10.18
CA MET A 524 17.20 16.38 -10.84
C MET A 524 17.32 16.28 -12.37
N ARG A 525 18.26 16.99 -12.99
CA ARG A 525 18.54 16.93 -14.45
C ARG A 525 19.58 15.86 -14.81
N ALA A 526 20.03 15.05 -13.84
CA ALA A 526 20.98 13.96 -14.08
C ALA A 526 20.34 12.76 -14.80
N ALA A 527 19.06 12.50 -14.56
CA ALA A 527 18.27 11.51 -15.28
C ALA A 527 17.25 12.18 -16.20
N SER A 528 16.86 11.50 -17.30
CA SER A 528 15.78 11.98 -18.16
C SER A 528 14.45 11.92 -17.42
N GLY A 529 13.48 12.76 -17.80
CA GLY A 529 12.12 12.69 -17.23
C GLY A 529 11.51 11.29 -17.35
N TRP A 530 11.79 10.61 -18.48
CA TRP A 530 11.41 9.20 -18.67
C TRP A 530 12.06 8.25 -17.67
N ARG A 531 13.35 8.42 -17.36
CA ARG A 531 14.03 7.59 -16.35
C ARG A 531 13.42 7.83 -14.97
N TRP A 532 13.10 9.08 -14.62
CA TRP A 532 12.37 9.37 -13.39
C TRP A 532 10.99 8.72 -13.33
N THR A 533 10.21 8.79 -14.41
CA THR A 533 8.90 8.13 -14.45
C THR A 533 9.05 6.61 -14.42
N ALA A 534 9.99 6.04 -15.16
CA ALA A 534 10.24 4.60 -15.15
C ALA A 534 10.62 4.09 -13.75
N THR A 535 11.40 4.84 -12.98
CA THR A 535 11.71 4.48 -11.58
C THR A 535 10.50 4.59 -10.63
N LEU A 536 9.48 5.37 -10.97
CA LEU A 536 8.23 5.42 -10.18
C LEU A 536 7.26 4.29 -10.54
N PHE A 537 7.39 3.70 -11.74
CA PHE A 537 6.50 2.66 -12.27
C PHE A 537 7.14 1.26 -12.35
N MET A 538 8.45 1.14 -12.12
CA MET A 538 9.19 -0.11 -11.90
C MET A 538 9.48 -0.28 -10.42
#